data_AF-A0A2N6UAG1-F1
#
_entry.id   AF-A0A2N6UAG1-F1
#
_cell.length_a   1.000
_cell.length_b   1.000
_cell.length_c   1.000
_cell.angle_alpha   90.00
_cell.angle_beta   90.00
_cell.angle_gamma   90.00
#
_symmetry.space_group_name_H-M   'P 1'
#
loop_
_entity.id
_entity.type
_entity.pdbx_description
1 polymer ?
#
loop_
_entity_poly.entity_id
_entity_poly.type
_entity_poly.pdbx_seq_one_letter_code
_entity_poly.pdbx_strand_id
1 'polypeptide(L)' 'MAFEDKKNQLKDSLYKSEIKSRRIQKSFTLKEEVANELVRKAKEEELTASRYLEKLLKEQFNL' A
#
# COMPACT_ATOMS: atom_id res chain seq x y z
N MET A 1 31.07 -30.84 12.76
CA MET A 1 30.88 -29.59 11.99
C MET A 1 29.59 -29.52 11.16
N ALA A 2 28.97 -30.63 10.74
CA ALA A 2 27.77 -30.61 9.89
C ALA A 2 26.50 -29.94 10.46
N PHE A 3 26.39 -29.74 11.78
CA PHE A 3 25.24 -29.06 12.39
C PHE A 3 25.30 -27.53 12.26
N GLU A 4 26.49 -26.94 12.32
CA GLU A 4 26.66 -25.49 12.19
C GLU A 4 26.44 -25.05 10.74
N ASP A 5 26.90 -25.84 9.77
CA ASP A 5 26.68 -25.58 8.35
C ASP A 5 25.19 -25.56 7.99
N LYS A 6 24.42 -26.52 8.51
CA LYS A 6 22.96 -26.56 8.31
C LYS A 6 22.25 -25.39 8.98
N LYS A 7 22.71 -24.97 10.16
CA LYS A 7 22.16 -23.81 10.89
C LYS A 7 22.41 -22.51 10.12
N ASN A 8 23.59 -22.37 9.50
CA ASN A 8 23.93 -21.19 8.72
C ASN A 8 23.13 -21.14 7.40
N GLN A 9 22.95 -22.27 6.71
CA GLN A 9 22.08 -22.34 5.52
C GLN A 9 20.62 -21.96 5.82
N LEU A 10 20.10 -22.35 6.98
CA LEU A 10 18.76 -21.98 7.44
C LEU A 10 18.63 -20.48 7.74
N LYS A 11 19.65 -19.87 8.35
CA LYS A 11 19.69 -18.42 8.57
C LYS A 11 19.72 -17.68 7.24
N ASP A 12 20.59 -18.08 6.32
CA ASP A 12 20.72 -17.42 5.02
C ASP A 12 19.44 -17.53 4.18
N SER A 13 18.71 -18.65 4.26
CA SER A 13 17.43 -18.80 3.56
C SER A 13 16.31 -17.93 4.17
N LEU A 14 16.28 -17.78 5.49
CA LEU A 14 15.37 -16.88 6.20
C LEU A 14 15.65 -15.41 5.84
N TYR A 15 16.90 -14.97 5.93
CA TYR A 15 17.29 -13.60 5.56
C TYR A 15 17.02 -13.29 4.07
N LYS A 16 17.22 -14.26 3.17
CA LYS A 16 16.93 -14.08 1.73
C LYS A 16 15.43 -13.97 1.43
N SER A 17 14.57 -14.51 2.29
CA SER A 17 13.11 -14.42 2.16
C SER A 17 12.54 -13.08 2.63
N GLU A 18 13.24 -12.39 3.54
CA GLU A 18 12.85 -11.07 4.07
C GLU A 18 13.19 -9.92 3.12
N ILE A 19 14.18 -10.10 2.22
CA ILE A 19 14.55 -9.14 1.15
C ILE A 19 13.78 -9.43 -0.15
N LYS A 20 12.61 -10.07 -0.09
CA LYS A 20 11.63 -9.89 -1.16
C LYS A 20 11.07 -8.48 -0.98
N SER A 21 11.65 -7.53 -1.73
CA SER A 21 11.04 -6.21 -1.95
C SER A 21 9.54 -6.39 -2.02
N ARG A 22 8.80 -5.84 -1.04
CA ARG A 22 7.34 -5.91 -1.04
C ARG A 22 6.92 -5.36 -2.38
N ARG A 23 6.42 -6.22 -3.27
CA ARG A 23 5.95 -5.81 -4.59
C ARG A 23 4.91 -4.73 -4.32
N ILE A 24 5.28 -3.47 -4.55
CA ILE A 24 4.39 -2.33 -4.34
C ILE A 24 3.21 -2.60 -5.27
N GLN A 25 2.07 -3.00 -4.69
CA GLN A 25 0.86 -3.14 -5.47
C GLN A 25 0.52 -1.72 -5.95
N LYS A 26 0.61 -1.50 -7.27
CA LYS A 26 0.36 -0.19 -7.87
C LYS A 26 -1.13 0.19 -7.87
N SER A 27 -2.00 -0.78 -7.58
CA SER A 27 -3.44 -0.62 -7.49
C SER A 27 -3.88 -0.91 -6.06
N PHE A 28 -4.49 0.08 -5.42
CA PHE A 28 -5.16 -0.07 -4.14
C PHE A 28 -6.66 0.11 -4.35
N THR A 29 -7.44 -0.85 -3.88
CA THR A 29 -8.90 -0.74 -3.85
C THR A 29 -9.30 -0.17 -2.50
N LEU A 30 -10.09 0.91 -2.51
CA LEU A 30 -10.64 1.48 -1.28
C LEU A 30 -11.67 0.51 -0.67
N LYS A 31 -11.76 0.50 0.67
CA LYS A 31 -12.89 -0.16 1.34
C LYS A 31 -14.18 0.54 0.95
N GLU A 32 -15.27 -0.21 0.88
CA GLU A 32 -16.58 0.28 0.44
C GLU A 32 -17.05 1.49 1.27
N GLU A 33 -16.90 1.43 2.60
CA GLU A 33 -17.23 2.53 3.52
C GLU A 33 -16.50 3.83 3.14
N VAL A 34 -15.19 3.74 2.91
CA VAL A 34 -14.34 4.88 2.54
C VAL A 34 -14.69 5.41 1.15
N ALA A 35 -14.99 4.52 0.20
CA ALA A 35 -15.41 4.91 -1.14
C ALA A 35 -16.76 5.66 -1.09
N ASN A 36 -17.71 5.21 -0.27
CA ASN A 36 -19.01 5.85 -0.10
C ASN A 36 -18.88 7.24 0.54
N GLU A 37 -18.05 7.39 1.56
CA GLU A 37 -17.76 8.71 2.17
C GLU A 37 -17.12 9.67 1.17
N LEU A 38 -16.17 9.18 0.38
CA LEU A 38 -15.50 9.97 -0.65
C LEU A 38 -16.50 10.46 -1.70
N VAL A 39 -17.41 9.59 -2.16
CA VAL A 39 -18.47 9.98 -3.10
C VAL A 39 -19.44 10.97 -2.46
N ARG A 40 -19.79 10.80 -1.18
CA ARG A 40 -20.69 11.73 -0.48
C ARG A 40 -20.10 13.13 -0.40
N LYS A 41 -18.85 13.25 0.07
CA LYS A 41 -18.15 14.53 0.16
C LYS A 41 -17.89 15.16 -1.21
N ALA A 42 -17.55 14.35 -2.22
CA ALA A 42 -17.42 14.84 -3.59
C ALA A 42 -18.72 15.47 -4.10
N LYS A 43 -19.87 14.86 -3.83
CA LYS A 43 -21.19 15.42 -4.18
C LYS A 43 -21.49 16.73 -3.44
N GLU A 44 -21.11 16.85 -2.17
CA GLU A 44 -21.27 18.07 -1.38
C GLU A 44 -20.49 19.25 -1.98
N GLU A 45 -19.35 18.99 -2.62
CA GLU A 45 -18.52 19.99 -3.30
C GLU A 45 -18.82 20.12 -4.81
N GLU A 46 -19.89 19.48 -5.32
CA GLU A 46 -20.25 19.43 -6.74
C GLU A 46 -19.13 18.87 -7.65
N LEU A 47 -18.26 18.02 -7.09
CA LEU A 47 -17.14 17.39 -7.78
C LEU A 47 -17.41 15.91 -8.09
N THR A 48 -16.71 15.40 -9.10
CA THR A 48 -16.63 13.95 -9.31
C THR A 48 -15.72 13.33 -8.24
N ALA A 49 -15.99 12.07 -7.89
CA ALA A 49 -15.20 11.32 -6.90
C ALA A 49 -13.69 11.33 -7.23
N SER A 50 -13.32 11.16 -8.51
CA SER A 50 -11.92 11.20 -8.95
C SER A 50 -11.26 12.57 -8.73
N ARG A 51 -11.97 13.66 -9.03
CA ARG A 51 -11.46 15.02 -8.91
C ARG A 51 -11.37 15.47 -7.45
N TYR A 52 -12.32 15.04 -6.63
CA TYR A 52 -12.26 15.23 -5.19
C TYR A 52 -11.09 14.47 -4.56
N LEU A 53 -10.87 13.21 -4.96
CA LEU A 53 -9.69 12.44 -4.53
C LEU A 53 -8.39 13.14 -4.93
N GLU A 54 -8.29 13.63 -6.17
CA GLU A 54 -7.12 14.36 -6.64
C GLU A 54 -6.83 15.61 -5.80
N LYS A 55 -7.87 16.39 -5.46
CA LYS A 55 -7.75 17.57 -4.58
C LYS A 55 -7.20 17.18 -3.22
N LEU A 56 -7.75 16.15 -2.58
CA LEU A 56 -7.27 15.64 -1.29
C LEU A 56 -5.82 15.19 -1.34
N LEU A 57 -5.42 14.50 -2.41
CA LEU A 57 -4.04 14.04 -2.58
C LEU A 57 -3.07 15.22 -2.76
N LYS A 58 -3.45 16.25 -3.52
CA LYS A 58 -2.64 17.47 -3.66
C LYS A 58 -2.46 18.20 -2.34
N GLU A 59 -3.53 18.34 -1.56
CA GLU A 59 -3.49 18.99 -0.24
C GLU A 59 -2.62 18.23 0.77
N GLN A 60 -2.70 16.88 0.80
CA GLN A 60 -1.95 16.08 1.77
C GLN A 60 -0.47 15.88 1.40
N PHE A 61 -0.17 15.76 0.12
CA PHE A 61 1.18 15.42 -0.35
C PHE A 61 1.92 16.59 -0.97
N ASN A 62 1.32 17.78 -1.02
CA ASN A 62 1.89 18.96 -1.67
C ASN A 62 2.32 18.66 -3.13
N LEU A 63 1.49 17.87 -3.82
CA LEU A 63 1.69 17.43 -5.22
C LEU A 63 1.30 18.52 -6.22
#